data_AF-A0A8J3IVR2-F1
#
_entry.id   AF-A0A8J3IVR2-F1
#
_cell.length_a   1.000
_cell.length_b   1.000
_cell.length_c   1.000
_cell.angle_alpha   90.00
_cell.angle_beta   90.00
_cell.angle_gamma   90.00
#
_symmetry.space_group_name_H-M   'P 1'
#
loop_
_entity.id
_entity.type
_entity.pdbx_description
1 polymer ?
#
loop_
_entity_poly.entity_id
_entity_poly.type
_entity_poly.pdbx_seq_one_letter_code
_entity_poly.pdbx_strand_id
1 'polypeptide(L)'
;MEGDEYRAVPISQNDVLALRAILQFYGAYIMQNKIPSAKRSADILMLQVLIFKLSYASSMDLLVEELKLMKDALGIFISEVKRRVPVPQGRDGVLESSEQLLRYIDESFAV
;
A
#
# COMPACT_ATOMS: atom_id res chain seq x y z
N MET A 1 10.18 -4.11 31.57
CA MET A 1 9.31 -3.70 30.46
C MET A 1 10.06 -2.61 29.73
N GLU A 2 10.95 -3.02 28.82
CA GLU A 2 11.57 -2.09 27.88
C GLU A 2 10.49 -1.79 26.84
N GLY A 3 10.08 -0.53 26.77
CA GLY A 3 9.13 -0.08 25.76
C GLY A 3 9.84 -0.19 24.42
N ASP A 4 9.21 -0.90 23.47
CA ASP A 4 9.67 -0.92 22.09
C ASP A 4 9.75 0.53 21.60
N GLU A 5 10.96 1.04 21.45
CA GLU A 5 11.21 2.34 20.85
C GLU A 5 10.69 2.26 19.42
N TYR A 6 9.56 2.89 19.14
CA TYR A 6 9.06 3.11 17.79
C TYR A 6 10.10 3.92 17.01
N ARG A 7 11.03 3.25 16.33
CA ARG A 7 11.94 3.89 15.40
C ARG A 7 11.16 4.25 14.15
N ALA A 8 10.82 5.53 14.01
CA ALA A 8 10.32 6.07 12.76
C ALA A 8 11.35 5.79 11.66
N VAL A 9 11.04 4.90 10.73
CA VAL A 9 11.88 4.64 9.55
C VAL A 9 11.63 5.79 8.57
N PRO A 10 12.65 6.59 8.22
CA PRO A 10 12.49 7.65 7.25
C PRO A 10 12.15 7.03 5.89
N ILE A 11 10.95 7.33 5.38
CA ILE A 11 10.49 6.90 4.06
C ILE A 11 11.15 7.83 3.03
N SER A 12 11.86 7.28 2.03
CA SER A 12 12.46 8.11 0.99
C SER A 12 11.40 8.71 0.07
N GLN A 13 11.71 9.82 -0.61
CA GLN A 13 10.79 10.42 -1.57
C GLN A 13 10.38 9.44 -2.69
N ASN A 14 11.28 8.53 -3.07
CA ASN A 14 10.98 7.50 -4.07
C ASN A 14 9.97 6.47 -3.54
N ASP A 15 10.06 6.10 -2.27
CA ASP A 15 9.12 5.17 -1.63
C ASP A 15 7.72 5.81 -1.51
N VAL A 16 7.66 7.11 -1.17
CA VAL A 16 6.40 7.88 -1.17
C VAL A 16 5.76 7.87 -2.57
N LEU A 17 6.55 8.11 -3.63
CA LEU A 17 6.05 8.10 -5.00
C LEU A 17 5.57 6.70 -5.42
N ALA A 18 6.29 5.64 -5.04
CA ALA A 18 5.92 4.27 -5.32
C ALA A 18 4.60 3.88 -4.61
N LEU A 19 4.48 4.17 -3.32
CA LEU A 19 3.25 3.93 -2.55
C LEU A 19 2.07 4.69 -3.13
N ARG A 20 2.26 5.96 -3.48
CA ARG A 20 1.21 6.75 -4.13
C ARG A 20 0.78 6.15 -5.46
N ALA A 21 1.71 5.66 -6.28
CA ALA A 21 1.38 5.00 -7.55
C ALA A 21 0.55 3.72 -7.32
N ILE A 22 0.92 2.92 -6.32
CA ILE A 22 0.18 1.71 -5.93
C ILE A 22 -1.25 2.04 -5.46
N LEU A 23 -1.41 3.07 -4.63
CA LEU A 23 -2.73 3.51 -4.16
C LEU A 23 -3.59 4.07 -5.29
N GLN A 24 -3.01 4.86 -6.20
CA GLN A 24 -3.70 5.36 -7.38
C GLN A 24 -4.15 4.23 -8.31
N PHE A 25 -3.28 3.23 -8.52
CA PHE A 25 -3.63 2.01 -9.24
C PHE A 25 -4.80 1.27 -8.58
N TYR A 26 -4.77 1.12 -7.26
CA TYR A 26 -5.84 0.46 -6.51
C TYR A 26 -7.17 1.22 -6.61
N GLY A 27 -7.15 2.56 -6.57
CA GLY A 27 -8.33 3.39 -6.83
C GLY A 27 -8.93 3.15 -8.22
N ALA A 28 -8.09 3.08 -9.26
CA ALA A 28 -8.55 2.74 -10.60
C ALA A 28 -9.12 1.31 -10.68
N TYR A 29 -8.49 0.35 -9.99
CA TYR A 29 -8.97 -1.02 -9.89
C TYR A 29 -10.35 -1.10 -9.23
N ILE A 30 -10.55 -0.43 -8.10
CA ILE A 30 -11.83 -0.38 -7.38
C ILE A 30 -12.95 0.17 -8.27
N MET A 31 -12.66 1.23 -9.04
CA MET A 31 -13.64 1.85 -9.94
C MET A 31 -14.05 0.95 -11.11
N GLN A 32 -13.15 0.07 -11.57
CA GLN A 32 -13.38 -0.83 -12.70
C GLN A 32 -14.02 -2.16 -12.29
N ASN A 33 -13.94 -2.55 -11.01
CA ASN A 33 -14.43 -3.82 -10.52
C ASN A 33 -15.79 -3.68 -9.81
N LYS A 34 -16.56 -4.78 -9.76
CA LYS A 34 -17.90 -4.83 -9.15
C LYS A 34 -17.84 -4.90 -7.61
N ILE A 35 -17.27 -3.88 -6.99
CA ILE A 35 -17.24 -3.73 -5.53
C ILE A 35 -18.56 -3.10 -5.05
N PRO A 36 -19.15 -3.55 -3.93
CA PRO A 36 -20.35 -2.95 -3.37
C PRO A 36 -20.18 -1.42 -3.18
N SER A 37 -21.22 -0.65 -3.52
CA SER A 37 -21.14 0.82 -3.58
C SER A 37 -20.70 1.48 -2.26
N ALA A 38 -21.21 1.01 -1.13
CA ALA A 38 -20.87 1.54 0.19
C ALA A 38 -19.40 1.29 0.55
N LYS A 39 -18.91 0.05 0.35
CA LYS A 39 -17.50 -0.31 0.57
C LYS A 39 -16.59 0.50 -0.37
N ARG A 40 -16.94 0.58 -1.65
CA ARG A 40 -16.21 1.36 -2.65
C ARG A 40 -16.05 2.83 -2.24
N SER A 41 -17.12 3.48 -1.80
CA SER A 41 -17.05 4.90 -1.40
C SER A 41 -16.15 5.10 -0.17
N ALA A 42 -16.21 4.19 0.81
CA ALA A 42 -15.34 4.23 1.98
C ALA A 42 -13.87 4.02 1.60
N ASP A 43 -13.57 3.00 0.77
CA ASP A 43 -12.21 2.70 0.31
C ASP A 43 -11.63 3.86 -0.52
N ILE A 44 -12.43 4.50 -1.38
CA ILE A 44 -11.99 5.67 -2.17
C ILE A 44 -11.68 6.87 -1.27
N LEU A 45 -12.51 7.15 -0.27
CA LEU A 45 -12.25 8.24 0.68
C LEU A 45 -10.95 7.99 1.44
N MET A 46 -10.77 6.76 1.95
CA MET A 46 -9.57 6.38 2.70
C MET A 46 -8.32 6.39 1.82
N LEU A 47 -8.43 6.02 0.54
CA LEU A 47 -7.36 6.19 -0.45
C LEU A 47 -6.95 7.65 -0.62
N GLN A 48 -7.91 8.58 -0.73
CA GLN A 48 -7.62 10.00 -0.86
C GLN A 48 -6.90 10.55 0.38
N VAL A 49 -7.33 10.13 1.57
CA VAL A 49 -6.67 10.49 2.83
C VAL A 49 -5.23 9.97 2.88
N LEU A 50 -5.01 8.71 2.53
CA LEU A 50 -3.67 8.12 2.50
C LEU A 50 -2.74 8.83 1.50
N ILE A 51 -3.22 9.11 0.28
CA ILE A 51 -2.44 9.83 -0.74
C ILE A 51 -2.10 11.24 -0.26
N PHE A 52 -3.05 11.91 0.42
CA PHE A 52 -2.80 13.22 1.01
C PHE A 52 -1.75 13.13 2.12
N LYS A 53 -1.90 12.22 3.09
CA LYS A 53 -0.91 11.99 4.16
C LYS A 53 0.48 11.73 3.60
N LEU A 54 0.59 10.92 2.54
CA LEU A 54 1.87 10.58 1.88
C LEU A 54 2.55 11.81 1.26
N SER A 55 1.77 12.82 0.87
CA SER A 55 2.29 14.02 0.22
C SER A 55 2.88 15.04 1.20
N TYR A 56 2.57 14.94 2.49
CA TYR A 56 2.89 15.98 3.47
C TYR A 56 3.58 15.48 4.76
N ALA A 57 3.60 14.18 5.01
CA ALA A 57 4.13 13.63 6.25
C ALA A 57 5.60 13.18 6.10
N SER A 58 6.46 13.63 7.01
CA SER A 58 7.84 13.13 7.19
C SER A 58 7.90 11.80 7.95
N SER A 59 6.83 11.47 8.69
CA SER A 59 6.58 10.19 9.35
C SER A 59 5.07 9.97 9.36
N MET A 60 4.61 8.75 9.10
CA MET A 60 3.17 8.47 9.00
C MET A 60 2.73 7.44 10.02
N ASP A 61 1.96 7.91 11.00
CA ASP A 61 1.16 7.03 11.84
C ASP A 61 -0.06 6.59 11.02
N LEU A 62 -0.08 5.32 10.67
CA LEU A 62 -1.18 4.68 9.97
C LEU A 62 -2.17 4.11 10.97
N LEU A 63 -3.45 4.41 10.78
CA LEU A 63 -4.53 3.69 11.48
C LEU A 63 -4.59 2.24 10.99
N VAL A 64 -5.14 1.35 11.82
CA VAL A 64 -5.29 -0.08 11.49
C VAL A 64 -6.04 -0.29 10.17
N GLU A 65 -7.08 0.50 9.94
CA GLU A 65 -7.91 0.47 8.74
C GLU A 65 -7.17 0.98 7.50
N GLU A 66 -6.32 1.99 7.68
CA GLU A 66 -5.46 2.53 6.62
C GLU A 66 -4.39 1.52 6.22
N LEU A 67 -3.80 0.84 7.20
CA LEU A 67 -2.83 -0.24 6.98
C LEU A 67 -3.48 -1.44 6.28
N LYS A 68 -4.72 -1.81 6.66
CA LYS A 68 -5.50 -2.87 5.97
C LYS A 68 -5.75 -2.52 4.51
N LEU A 69 -6.10 -1.27 4.21
CA LEU A 69 -6.31 -0.85 2.84
C LEU A 69 -5.01 -0.81 2.03
N MET A 70 -3.89 -0.42 2.66
CA MET A 70 -2.57 -0.48 2.03
C MET A 70 -2.15 -1.92 1.70
N LYS A 71 -2.42 -2.86 2.63
CA LYS A 71 -2.26 -4.30 2.41
C LYS A 71 -3.08 -4.80 1.22
N ASP A 72 -4.37 -4.45 1.16
CA ASP A 72 -5.25 -4.84 0.05
C ASP A 72 -4.75 -4.27 -1.29
N ALA A 73 -4.34 -3.00 -1.31
CA ALA A 73 -3.78 -2.34 -2.48
C ALA A 73 -2.52 -3.04 -2.99
N LEU A 74 -1.58 -3.36 -2.10
CA LEU A 74 -0.35 -4.09 -2.41
C LEU A 74 -0.63 -5.50 -2.92
N GLY A 75 -1.55 -6.24 -2.30
CA GLY A 75 -1.94 -7.57 -2.74
C GLY A 75 -2.50 -7.59 -4.16
N ILE A 76 -3.39 -6.63 -4.47
CA ILE A 76 -3.94 -6.48 -5.82
C ILE A 76 -2.86 -6.04 -6.81
N PHE A 77 -1.98 -5.12 -6.44
CA PHE A 77 -0.87 -4.70 -7.29
C PHE A 77 0.05 -5.88 -7.66
N ILE A 78 0.50 -6.66 -6.67
CA ILE A 78 1.35 -7.85 -6.89
C ILE A 78 0.65 -8.86 -7.81
N SER A 79 -0.62 -9.15 -7.54
CA SER A 79 -1.43 -10.07 -8.36
C SER A 79 -1.50 -9.61 -9.82
N GLU A 80 -1.77 -8.32 -10.04
CA GLU A 80 -1.92 -7.76 -11.38
C GLU A 80 -0.59 -7.64 -12.12
N VAL A 81 0.51 -7.31 -11.44
CA VAL A 81 1.85 -7.34 -12.03
C VAL A 81 2.24 -8.76 -12.44
N LYS A 82 2.02 -9.76 -11.58
CA LYS A 82 2.28 -11.17 -11.90
C LYS A 82 1.48 -11.65 -13.11
N ARG A 83 0.23 -11.19 -13.23
CA ARG A 83 -0.69 -11.59 -14.30
C ARG A 83 -0.42 -10.90 -15.64
N ARG A 84 -0.13 -9.60 -15.62
CA ARG A 84 -0.17 -8.76 -16.84
C ARG A 84 1.20 -8.33 -17.35
N VAL A 85 2.21 -8.26 -16.49
CA VAL A 85 3.54 -7.79 -16.90
C VAL A 85 4.34 -9.01 -17.35
N PRO A 86 4.81 -9.07 -18.60
CA PRO A 86 5.72 -10.12 -19.06
C PRO A 86 7.02 -10.12 -18.23
N VAL A 87 7.96 -11.03 -18.48
CA VAL A 87 9.14 -11.25 -17.62
C VAL A 87 10.37 -10.36 -17.94
N PRO A 88 10.36 -9.21 -18.70
CA PRO A 88 11.62 -8.52 -18.91
C PRO A 88 12.10 -7.80 -17.63
N GLN A 89 13.40 -7.51 -17.62
CA GLN A 89 14.19 -6.98 -16.52
C GLN A 89 13.49 -5.81 -15.80
N GLY A 90 13.31 -5.95 -14.49
CA GLY A 90 12.67 -4.95 -13.62
C GLY A 90 11.38 -5.43 -12.96
N ARG A 91 10.65 -6.39 -13.56
CA ARG A 91 9.46 -7.01 -12.94
C ARG A 91 9.79 -7.67 -11.60
N ASP A 92 10.86 -8.46 -11.56
CA ASP A 92 11.18 -9.28 -10.40
C ASP A 92 11.59 -8.43 -9.20
N GLY A 93 12.36 -7.36 -9.41
CA GLY A 93 12.72 -6.43 -8.33
C GLY A 93 11.52 -5.66 -7.78
N VAL A 94 10.57 -5.23 -8.63
CA VAL A 94 9.33 -4.59 -8.17
C VAL A 94 8.47 -5.57 -7.37
N LEU A 95 8.35 -6.82 -7.84
CA LEU A 95 7.60 -7.86 -7.13
C LEU A 95 8.24 -8.20 -5.79
N GLU A 96 9.55 -8.40 -5.75
CA GLU A 96 10.29 -8.73 -4.53
C GLU A 96 10.10 -7.64 -3.46
N SER A 97 10.34 -6.38 -3.81
CA SER A 97 10.16 -5.25 -2.88
C SER A 97 8.70 -5.13 -2.39
N SER A 98 7.74 -5.34 -3.29
CA SER A 98 6.32 -5.27 -2.94
C SER A 98 5.91 -6.42 -2.02
N GLU A 99 6.41 -7.64 -2.24
CA GLU A 99 6.16 -8.82 -1.42
C GLU A 99 6.86 -8.75 -0.06
N GLN A 100 8.04 -8.15 0.01
CA GLN A 100 8.71 -7.86 1.29
C GLN A 100 7.89 -6.86 2.11
N LEU A 101 7.43 -5.77 1.49
CA LEU A 101 6.57 -4.79 2.16
C LEU A 101 5.24 -5.41 2.63
N LEU A 102 4.61 -6.25 1.79
CA LEU A 102 3.39 -6.95 2.17
C LEU A 102 3.60 -7.86 3.39
N ARG A 103 4.71 -8.60 3.44
CA ARG A 103 5.08 -9.42 4.61
C ARG A 103 5.29 -8.60 5.87
N TYR A 104 5.99 -7.48 5.77
CA TYR A 104 6.20 -6.58 6.92
C TYR A 104 4.87 -6.03 7.47
N ILE A 105 3.95 -5.67 6.59
CA ILE A 105 2.60 -5.23 6.98
C ILE A 105 1.83 -6.39 7.63
N ASP A 106 1.93 -7.61 7.11
CA ASP A 106 1.28 -8.79 7.68
C ASP A 106 1.77 -9.11 9.10
N GLU A 107 3.08 -9.03 9.32
CA GLU A 107 3.70 -9.23 10.63
C GLU A 107 3.22 -8.19 11.65
N SER A 108 2.94 -6.96 11.20
CA SER A 108 2.41 -5.89 12.04
C SER A 108 0.98 -6.14 12.55
N PHE A 109 0.23 -7.07 11.94
CA PHE A 109 -1.10 -7.50 12.41
C PHE A 109 -1.08 -8.80 13.24
N ALA A 110 0.06 -9.50 13.29
CA ALA A 110 0.20 -10.78 14.01
C ALA A 110 0.53 -10.61 15.50
N VAL A 111 0.68 -9.36 15.95
CA VAL A 111 0.93 -8.93 17.33
C VAL A 111 -0.38 -8.56 18.01
#